data_AF-A0A254RK49-F1
#
_entry.id   AF-A0A254RK49-F1
#
_cell.length_a   1.000
_cell.length_b   1.000
_cell.length_c   1.000
_cell.angle_alpha   90.00
_cell.angle_beta   90.00
_cell.angle_gamma   90.00
#
_symmetry.space_group_name_H-M   'P 1'
#
loop_
_entity.id
_entity.type
_entity.pdbx_description
1 polymer ?
#
loop_
_entity_poly.entity_id
_entity_poly.type
_entity_poly.pdbx_seq_one_letter_code
_entity_poly.pdbx_strand_id
1 'polypeptide(L)'
;MLGSFSLTKIEPKSNPNKKIRAREVNIMQKFSAKNRKTAIFWHMKEKIHLKHGFTMIEIMVVIVILGVLAGVGAPKLIGYTERVKEKADMMKLYYLRDALNRALIENEEALYQSSFVSGGDSAAIANLKKLKDKLASEKGVDLFVIEMHPNREQNIQHNHPSINSGSEMSKIIGSTGVWYDALRDAGFEGVADIVALRNGTVKGSLDKDGETYRAYSYTDDNGKTQYRTTPRNPIFMSKLLNRGKNDDLKNITSQGDNTTNYRLTMSFQWTDRKESNHSVEVALLPAKAKMRANKTKKGGALMSDNGVCFSTYGDIGCADYYY
;
A
#
# COMPACT_ATOMS: atom_id res chain seq x y z
N MET A 1 7.59 -20.16 -25.73
CA MET A 1 6.60 -21.14 -25.22
C MET A 1 5.74 -20.44 -24.18
N LEU A 2 4.58 -19.92 -24.57
CA LEU A 2 3.53 -19.45 -23.67
C LEU A 2 2.20 -19.77 -24.36
N GLY A 3 1.50 -20.78 -23.82
CA GLY A 3 0.22 -21.25 -24.32
C GLY A 3 -0.92 -20.37 -23.82
N SER A 4 -1.69 -19.83 -24.75
CA SER A 4 -2.95 -19.13 -24.49
C SER A 4 -4.08 -20.17 -24.37
N PHE A 5 -4.79 -20.19 -23.25
CA PHE A 5 -6.00 -20.99 -23.06
C PHE A 5 -7.23 -20.10 -23.28
N SER A 6 -8.02 -20.41 -24.30
CA SER A 6 -9.31 -19.76 -24.60
C SER A 6 -10.44 -20.74 -24.29
N LEU A 7 -11.40 -20.32 -23.45
CA LEU A 7 -12.61 -21.09 -23.16
C LEU A 7 -13.53 -21.12 -24.39
N THR A 8 -13.84 -22.31 -24.91
CA THR A 8 -14.86 -22.52 -25.94
C THR A 8 -16.16 -23.04 -25.34
N LYS A 9 -17.24 -22.35 -25.71
CA LYS A 9 -18.65 -22.62 -25.39
C LYS A 9 -19.12 -23.88 -26.13
N ILE A 10 -19.82 -24.79 -25.44
CA ILE A 10 -20.39 -26.01 -26.02
C ILE A 10 -21.90 -25.83 -26.21
N GLU A 11 -22.39 -25.95 -27.45
CA GLU A 11 -23.81 -26.08 -27.79
C GLU A 11 -24.12 -27.52 -28.26
N PRO A 12 -25.27 -28.11 -27.88
CA PRO A 12 -25.64 -29.45 -28.31
C PRO A 12 -26.25 -29.48 -29.72
N LYS A 13 -25.67 -30.30 -30.61
CA LYS A 13 -26.15 -30.57 -31.97
C LYS A 13 -27.31 -31.58 -31.95
N SER A 14 -28.46 -31.21 -32.54
CA SER A 14 -29.52 -32.14 -32.93
C SER A 14 -29.26 -32.69 -34.34
N ASN A 15 -29.34 -34.01 -34.51
CA ASN A 15 -29.10 -34.69 -35.78
C ASN A 15 -30.44 -35.03 -36.49
N PRO A 16 -30.73 -34.48 -37.68
CA PRO A 16 -31.97 -34.69 -38.39
C PRO A 16 -31.80 -35.78 -39.44
N ASN A 17 -32.02 -37.05 -39.10
CA ASN A 17 -32.38 -38.08 -40.11
C ASN A 17 -32.82 -39.40 -39.48
N LYS A 18 -34.13 -39.53 -39.25
CA LYS A 18 -34.80 -40.84 -39.34
C LYS A 18 -36.23 -40.64 -39.85
N LYS A 19 -36.40 -40.82 -41.16
CA LYS A 19 -37.71 -40.96 -41.84
C LYS A 19 -38.25 -42.37 -41.65
N ILE A 20 -39.59 -42.51 -41.66
CA ILE A 20 -40.45 -43.52 -42.34
C ILE A 20 -41.82 -43.40 -41.64
N ARG A 21 -42.82 -42.71 -42.20
CA ARG A 21 -43.72 -42.96 -43.35
C ARG A 21 -44.99 -43.73 -42.92
N ALA A 22 -46.11 -43.06 -43.21
CA ALA A 22 -47.51 -43.35 -42.92
C ALA A 22 -47.98 -44.78 -43.22
N ARG A 23 -48.66 -45.38 -42.23
CA ARG A 23 -49.79 -46.32 -42.36
C ARG A 23 -50.59 -46.22 -41.05
N GLU A 24 -51.90 -46.42 -41.17
CA GLU A 24 -52.94 -46.37 -40.12
C GLU A 24 -53.59 -44.98 -39.93
N VAL A 25 -54.51 -44.58 -40.82
CA VAL A 25 -55.95 -44.93 -40.91
C VAL A 25 -56.81 -44.06 -40.00
N ASN A 26 -57.47 -43.10 -40.65
CA ASN A 26 -58.66 -42.37 -40.22
C ASN A 26 -59.66 -43.25 -39.48
N ILE A 27 -60.25 -42.76 -38.38
CA ILE A 27 -61.72 -42.77 -38.20
C ILE A 27 -62.17 -41.50 -37.46
N MET A 28 -62.98 -40.71 -38.16
CA MET A 28 -63.79 -39.61 -37.65
C MET A 28 -64.77 -40.03 -36.56
N GLN A 29 -65.10 -39.06 -35.69
CA GLN A 29 -66.40 -38.82 -35.07
C GLN A 29 -67.27 -40.05 -34.72
N LYS A 30 -67.53 -40.25 -33.42
CA LYS A 30 -68.89 -40.58 -32.95
C LYS A 30 -69.03 -40.48 -31.42
N PHE A 31 -70.16 -39.88 -31.03
CA PHE A 31 -70.80 -39.79 -29.72
C PHE A 31 -70.27 -38.70 -28.77
N SER A 32 -70.90 -37.53 -28.74
CA SER A 32 -72.26 -37.23 -28.21
C SER A 32 -72.24 -36.96 -26.70
N ALA A 33 -72.76 -35.78 -26.37
CA ALA A 33 -72.92 -35.23 -25.05
C ALA A 33 -73.85 -36.07 -24.15
N LYS A 34 -73.44 -36.31 -22.89
CA LYS A 34 -74.33 -36.29 -21.71
C LYS A 34 -73.54 -36.46 -20.41
N ASN A 35 -73.63 -35.45 -19.55
CA ASN A 35 -73.51 -35.50 -18.09
C ASN A 35 -72.89 -36.76 -17.45
N ARG A 36 -71.66 -36.64 -16.96
CA ARG A 36 -71.28 -37.18 -15.65
C ARG A 36 -70.47 -36.14 -14.89
N LYS A 37 -71.22 -35.26 -14.19
CA LYS A 37 -70.79 -34.81 -12.86
C LYS A 37 -70.35 -36.06 -12.05
N THR A 38 -69.44 -35.89 -11.10
CA THR A 38 -69.08 -36.86 -10.04
C THR A 38 -68.37 -38.16 -10.45
N ALA A 39 -67.11 -38.12 -10.91
CA ALA A 39 -66.26 -39.33 -10.85
C ALA A 39 -64.72 -39.17 -10.91
N ILE A 40 -64.14 -37.95 -10.95
CA ILE A 40 -62.67 -37.78 -10.88
C ILE A 40 -62.32 -36.70 -9.84
N PHE A 41 -63.04 -36.71 -8.71
CA PHE A 41 -62.72 -35.91 -7.53
C PHE A 41 -62.19 -36.79 -6.37
N TRP A 42 -61.97 -38.08 -6.62
CA TRP A 42 -61.64 -39.07 -5.60
C TRP A 42 -60.49 -39.97 -6.02
N HIS A 43 -59.29 -39.41 -6.17
CA HIS A 43 -58.03 -40.04 -5.73
C HIS A 43 -56.83 -39.24 -6.22
N MET A 44 -56.48 -38.19 -5.48
CA MET A 44 -55.10 -37.82 -5.12
C MET A 44 -55.20 -36.53 -4.30
N LYS A 45 -55.75 -36.67 -3.09
CA LYS A 45 -55.42 -35.75 -2.02
C LYS A 45 -54.06 -36.21 -1.48
N GLU A 46 -53.01 -35.98 -2.28
CA GLU A 46 -51.66 -36.12 -1.77
C GLU A 46 -51.52 -35.03 -0.71
N LYS A 47 -51.52 -35.48 0.54
CA LYS A 47 -51.39 -34.61 1.69
C LYS A 47 -50.01 -33.98 1.62
N ILE A 48 -49.92 -32.76 1.09
CA ILE A 48 -48.86 -31.85 1.52
C ILE A 48 -49.17 -31.57 2.98
N HIS A 49 -48.69 -32.46 3.86
CA HIS A 49 -48.52 -32.14 5.26
C HIS A 49 -47.46 -31.03 5.30
N LEU A 50 -47.89 -29.78 5.27
CA LEU A 50 -47.11 -28.66 5.78
C LEU A 50 -46.87 -28.98 7.25
N LYS A 51 -45.78 -29.70 7.52
CA LYS A 51 -45.35 -30.05 8.86
C LYS A 51 -45.00 -28.74 9.57
N HIS A 52 -45.73 -28.50 10.66
CA HIS A 52 -45.43 -27.65 11.80
C HIS A 52 -44.97 -26.22 11.48
N GLY A 53 -45.86 -25.26 11.71
CA GLY A 53 -45.53 -23.84 11.70
C GLY A 53 -44.43 -23.52 12.72
N PHE A 54 -43.51 -22.67 12.29
CA PHE A 54 -42.43 -22.13 13.09
C PHE A 54 -42.99 -21.57 14.41
N THR A 55 -42.47 -22.03 15.55
CA THR A 55 -42.98 -21.57 16.84
C THR A 55 -42.48 -20.15 17.13
N MET A 56 -43.26 -19.32 17.84
CA MET A 56 -42.80 -17.96 18.19
C MET A 56 -41.48 -18.00 18.98
N ILE A 57 -41.35 -18.98 19.87
CA ILE A 57 -40.16 -19.16 20.70
C ILE A 57 -38.90 -19.39 19.85
N GLU A 58 -39.03 -20.08 18.72
CA GLU A 58 -37.92 -20.42 17.84
C GLU A 58 -37.41 -19.19 17.10
N ILE A 59 -38.28 -18.24 16.72
CA ILE A 59 -37.84 -16.92 16.23
C ILE A 59 -37.24 -16.08 17.36
N MET A 60 -37.85 -16.09 18.55
CA MET A 60 -37.38 -15.29 19.69
C MET A 60 -35.96 -15.69 20.11
N VAL A 61 -35.66 -16.99 20.19
CA VAL A 61 -34.31 -17.46 20.51
C VAL A 61 -33.30 -17.04 19.42
N VAL A 62 -33.67 -17.11 18.14
CA VAL A 62 -32.79 -16.71 17.05
C VAL A 62 -32.48 -15.21 17.09
N ILE A 63 -33.47 -14.33 17.28
CA ILE A 63 -33.21 -12.88 17.38
C ILE A 63 -32.42 -12.53 18.64
N VAL A 64 -32.59 -13.27 19.74
CA VAL A 64 -31.82 -13.09 20.97
C VAL A 64 -30.36 -13.49 20.73
N ILE A 65 -30.10 -14.66 20.13
CA ILE A 65 -28.74 -15.10 19.79
C ILE A 65 -28.10 -14.13 18.79
N LEU A 66 -28.82 -13.70 17.74
CA LEU A 66 -28.32 -12.72 16.79
C LEU A 66 -28.05 -11.35 17.45
N GLY A 67 -28.89 -10.91 18.38
CA GLY A 67 -28.69 -9.68 19.15
C GLY A 67 -27.44 -9.74 20.04
N VAL A 68 -27.22 -10.87 20.71
CA VAL A 68 -26.01 -11.09 21.53
C VAL A 68 -24.77 -11.17 20.65
N LEU A 69 -24.81 -11.94 19.55
CA LEU A 69 -23.68 -12.07 18.62
C LEU A 69 -23.35 -10.74 17.94
N ALA A 70 -24.36 -9.96 17.54
CA ALA A 70 -24.17 -8.63 16.98
C ALA A 70 -23.56 -7.66 18.01
N GLY A 71 -23.98 -7.74 19.27
CA GLY A 71 -23.44 -6.91 20.37
C GLY A 71 -21.98 -7.24 20.72
N VAL A 72 -21.58 -8.52 20.68
CA VAL A 72 -20.22 -8.97 21.07
C VAL A 72 -19.23 -8.92 19.90
N GLY A 73 -19.70 -9.06 18.64
CA GLY A 73 -18.84 -9.14 17.46
C GLY A 73 -18.28 -7.81 16.94
N ALA A 74 -19.01 -6.70 17.14
CA ALA A 74 -18.67 -5.39 16.56
C ALA A 74 -17.34 -4.73 17.04
N PRO A 75 -16.98 -4.74 18.34
CA PRO A 75 -15.89 -3.88 18.83
C PRO A 75 -14.48 -4.30 18.39
N LYS A 76 -14.25 -5.52 17.88
CA LYS A 76 -12.91 -5.98 17.47
C LYS A 76 -12.44 -5.46 16.11
N LEU A 77 -13.32 -4.88 15.29
CA LEU A 77 -12.99 -4.45 13.93
C LEU A 77 -12.39 -3.04 13.85
N ILE A 78 -12.56 -2.22 14.89
CA ILE A 78 -12.33 -0.77 14.84
C ILE A 78 -10.84 -0.39 14.75
N GLY A 79 -9.89 -1.25 15.13
CA GLY A 79 -8.44 -1.03 14.92
C GLY A 79 -7.77 -1.98 13.93
N TYR A 80 -8.41 -3.10 13.59
CA TYR A 80 -7.80 -4.14 12.75
C TYR A 80 -7.61 -3.68 11.31
N THR A 81 -8.57 -2.92 10.78
CA THR A 81 -8.50 -2.39 9.40
C THR A 81 -7.32 -1.45 9.22
N GLU A 82 -7.04 -0.62 10.22
CA GLU A 82 -5.92 0.32 10.17
C GLU A 82 -4.58 -0.41 10.27
N ARG A 83 -4.47 -1.39 11.18
CA ARG A 83 -3.29 -2.26 11.26
C ARG A 83 -3.00 -2.99 9.94
N VAL A 84 -4.03 -3.41 9.19
CA VAL A 84 -3.85 -4.05 7.88
C VAL A 84 -3.29 -3.06 6.85
N LYS A 85 -3.78 -1.81 6.84
CA LYS A 85 -3.21 -0.76 5.98
C LYS A 85 -1.77 -0.43 6.34
N GLU A 86 -1.46 -0.32 7.63
CA GLU A 86 -0.08 -0.12 8.10
C GLU A 86 0.84 -1.27 7.69
N LYS A 87 0.36 -2.52 7.75
CA LYS A 87 1.12 -3.67 7.22
C LYS A 87 1.31 -3.60 5.71
N ALA A 88 0.29 -3.18 4.96
CA ALA A 88 0.43 -2.96 3.51
C ALA A 88 1.46 -1.86 3.20
N ASP A 89 1.49 -0.81 4.02
CA ASP A 89 2.49 0.25 3.92
C ASP A 89 3.90 -0.25 4.27
N MET A 90 4.02 -1.12 5.27
CA MET A 90 5.29 -1.77 5.58
C MET A 90 5.78 -2.64 4.40
N MET A 91 4.88 -3.29 3.65
CA MET A 91 5.25 -4.03 2.44
C MET A 91 5.86 -3.13 1.35
N LYS A 92 5.46 -1.84 1.27
CA LYS A 92 6.09 -0.89 0.35
C LYS A 92 7.57 -0.66 0.66
N LEU A 93 7.95 -0.66 1.94
CA LEU A 93 9.37 -0.57 2.34
C LEU A 93 10.15 -1.81 1.90
N TYR A 94 9.56 -3.00 2.03
CA TYR A 94 10.17 -4.24 1.53
C TYR A 94 10.34 -4.22 0.01
N TYR A 95 9.36 -3.72 -0.75
CA TYR A 95 9.51 -3.60 -2.21
C TYR A 95 10.64 -2.65 -2.60
N LEU A 96 10.80 -1.53 -1.89
CA LEU A 96 11.93 -0.63 -2.11
C LEU A 96 13.27 -1.29 -1.76
N ARG A 97 13.35 -1.97 -0.61
CA ARG A 97 14.54 -2.73 -0.21
C ARG A 97 14.91 -3.77 -1.26
N ASP A 98 13.92 -4.54 -1.73
CA ASP A 98 14.13 -5.63 -2.67
C ASP A 98 14.53 -5.10 -4.06
N ALA A 99 13.97 -3.96 -4.50
CA ALA A 99 14.39 -3.29 -5.73
C ALA A 99 15.87 -2.83 -5.66
N LEU A 100 16.29 -2.25 -4.54
CA LEU A 100 17.69 -1.86 -4.32
C LEU A 100 18.63 -3.07 -4.23
N ASN A 101 18.24 -4.12 -3.51
CA ASN A 101 19.02 -5.34 -3.39
C ASN A 101 19.13 -6.08 -4.73
N ARG A 102 18.08 -6.06 -5.56
CA ARG A 102 18.14 -6.62 -6.91
C ARG A 102 19.18 -5.89 -7.76
N ALA A 103 19.21 -4.56 -7.71
CA ALA A 103 20.21 -3.78 -8.42
C ALA A 103 21.65 -4.11 -7.95
N LEU A 104 21.84 -4.35 -6.65
CA LEU A 104 23.13 -4.77 -6.08
C LEU A 104 23.58 -6.17 -6.55
N ILE A 105 22.63 -7.08 -6.77
CA ILE A 105 22.92 -8.42 -7.31
C ILE A 105 23.32 -8.32 -8.80
N GLU A 106 22.68 -7.44 -9.56
CA GLU A 106 23.01 -7.19 -10.95
C GLU A 106 24.36 -6.47 -11.11
N ASN A 107 24.66 -5.54 -10.20
CA ASN A 107 25.91 -4.79 -10.16
C ASN A 107 26.25 -4.37 -8.72
N GLU A 108 27.38 -4.84 -8.20
CA GLU A 108 27.81 -4.55 -6.83
C GLU A 108 28.04 -3.06 -6.54
N GLU A 109 28.39 -2.28 -7.57
CA GLU A 109 28.63 -0.84 -7.45
C GLU A 109 27.39 0.01 -7.74
N ALA A 110 26.23 -0.60 -7.98
CA ALA A 110 24.98 0.05 -8.38
C ALA A 110 24.62 1.29 -7.53
N LEU A 111 24.80 1.22 -6.22
CA LEU A 111 24.47 2.33 -5.30
C LEU A 111 25.39 3.54 -5.45
N TYR A 112 26.56 3.37 -6.05
CA TYR A 112 27.55 4.42 -6.30
C TYR A 112 27.46 4.99 -7.72
N GLN A 113 26.60 4.43 -8.57
CA GLN A 113 26.41 4.88 -9.94
C GLN A 113 25.31 5.94 -10.01
N SER A 114 25.67 7.17 -9.63
CA SER A 114 24.84 8.37 -9.87
C SER A 114 25.71 9.54 -10.31
N SER A 115 25.19 10.40 -11.19
CA SER A 115 25.90 11.60 -11.66
C SER A 115 26.38 12.51 -10.53
N PHE A 116 25.77 12.40 -9.34
CA PHE A 116 26.13 13.17 -8.15
C PHE A 116 27.39 12.66 -7.42
N VAL A 117 27.76 11.38 -7.58
CA VAL A 117 28.88 10.74 -6.87
C VAL A 117 29.88 10.00 -7.77
N SER A 118 29.54 9.76 -9.04
CA SER A 118 30.38 9.01 -9.98
C SER A 118 31.28 9.89 -10.86
N GLY A 119 31.29 11.21 -10.64
CA GLY A 119 32.17 12.14 -11.34
C GLY A 119 33.62 12.05 -10.84
N GLY A 120 34.57 12.44 -11.70
CA GLY A 120 36.00 12.51 -11.36
C GLY A 120 36.43 13.81 -10.68
N ASP A 121 35.52 14.77 -10.49
CA ASP A 121 35.84 16.04 -9.83
C ASP A 121 35.89 15.92 -8.30
N SER A 122 36.52 16.89 -7.64
CA SER A 122 36.67 16.91 -6.18
C SER A 122 35.34 16.87 -5.42
N ALA A 123 34.27 17.41 -6.02
CA ALA A 123 32.95 17.45 -5.39
C ALA A 123 32.29 16.07 -5.40
N ALA A 124 32.32 15.38 -6.54
CA ALA A 124 31.82 14.02 -6.68
C ALA A 124 32.60 13.03 -5.81
N ILE A 125 33.93 13.14 -5.75
CA ILE A 125 34.77 12.33 -4.85
C ILE A 125 34.38 12.55 -3.37
N ALA A 126 34.17 13.81 -2.97
CA ALA A 126 33.72 14.13 -1.62
C ALA A 126 32.30 13.58 -1.33
N ASN A 127 31.39 13.65 -2.30
CA ASN A 127 30.03 13.13 -2.16
C ASN A 127 30.01 11.60 -2.11
N LEU A 128 30.83 10.92 -2.90
CA LEU A 128 31.00 9.47 -2.83
C LEU A 128 31.49 9.05 -1.44
N LYS A 129 32.49 9.75 -0.90
CA LYS A 129 32.95 9.49 0.46
C LYS A 129 31.83 9.69 1.48
N LYS A 130 31.09 10.80 1.41
CA LYS A 130 29.93 11.07 2.29
C LYS A 130 28.89 9.95 2.18
N LEU A 131 28.58 9.48 0.97
CA LEU A 131 27.62 8.41 0.73
C LEU A 131 28.07 7.12 1.41
N LYS A 132 29.32 6.68 1.18
CA LYS A 132 29.91 5.49 1.81
C LYS A 132 29.89 5.59 3.34
N ASP A 133 30.33 6.72 3.88
CA ASP A 133 30.35 6.96 5.33
C ASP A 133 28.93 6.89 5.93
N LYS A 134 27.94 7.50 5.26
CA LYS A 134 26.54 7.50 5.70
C LYS A 134 25.91 6.11 5.65
N LEU A 135 26.15 5.37 4.57
CA LEU A 135 25.76 3.98 4.39
C LEU A 135 26.30 3.05 5.50
N ALA A 136 27.46 3.37 6.09
CA ALA A 136 28.02 2.64 7.23
C ALA A 136 27.67 3.25 8.62
N SER A 137 26.96 4.39 8.66
CA SER A 137 26.67 5.15 9.89
C SER A 137 25.37 4.74 10.59
N GLU A 138 25.22 4.95 11.89
CA GLU A 138 23.98 4.58 12.61
C GLU A 138 22.68 5.20 12.07
N LYS A 139 22.78 6.28 11.27
CA LYS A 139 21.64 7.01 10.70
C LYS A 139 21.29 6.58 9.27
N GLY A 140 22.21 5.96 8.55
CA GLY A 140 22.04 5.69 7.13
C GLY A 140 22.03 6.97 6.28
N VAL A 141 21.44 6.84 5.10
CA VAL A 141 21.26 7.90 4.11
C VAL A 141 19.78 8.20 3.95
N ASP A 142 19.41 9.48 3.93
CA ASP A 142 18.03 9.92 3.76
C ASP A 142 17.75 10.19 2.27
N LEU A 143 16.84 9.43 1.68
CA LEU A 143 16.44 9.57 0.27
C LEU A 143 15.50 10.76 0.07
N PHE A 144 14.49 10.86 0.91
CA PHE A 144 13.51 11.94 0.87
C PHE A 144 12.83 12.11 2.24
N VAL A 145 12.23 13.28 2.42
CA VAL A 145 11.43 13.63 3.59
C VAL A 145 9.95 13.57 3.22
N ILE A 146 9.15 12.96 4.08
CA ILE A 146 7.69 12.94 3.99
C ILE A 146 7.17 13.81 5.14
N GLU A 147 6.36 14.80 4.82
CA GLU A 147 5.67 15.63 5.81
C GLU A 147 4.17 15.34 5.80
N MET A 148 3.65 14.90 6.93
CA MET A 148 2.25 14.58 7.13
C MET A 148 1.57 15.73 7.84
N HIS A 149 0.45 16.20 7.28
CA HIS A 149 -0.29 17.36 7.76
C HIS A 149 -1.75 16.98 8.04
N PRO A 150 -2.41 17.53 9.08
CA PRO A 150 -3.78 17.13 9.42
C PRO A 150 -4.78 17.50 8.32
N ASN A 151 -4.64 18.73 7.79
CA ASN A 151 -5.61 19.33 6.87
C ASN A 151 -5.12 19.41 5.42
N ARG A 152 -4.07 18.65 5.04
CA ARG A 152 -3.46 18.72 3.69
C ARG A 152 -2.91 17.35 3.30
N GLU A 153 -2.75 17.14 2.00
CA GLU A 153 -2.04 15.97 1.47
C GLU A 153 -0.58 15.98 1.95
N GLN A 154 0.02 14.78 1.97
CA GLN A 154 1.43 14.60 2.33
C GLN A 154 2.32 15.47 1.43
N ASN A 155 3.43 15.97 1.97
CA ASN A 155 4.40 16.74 1.19
C ASN A 155 5.74 16.01 1.14
N ILE A 156 6.14 15.63 -0.06
CA ILE A 156 7.42 14.99 -0.33
C ILE A 156 8.48 16.06 -0.60
N GLN A 157 9.62 15.98 0.06
CA GLN A 157 10.70 16.97 -0.02
C GLN A 157 12.04 16.26 -0.19
N HIS A 158 12.99 16.91 -0.89
CA HIS A 158 14.34 16.39 -1.02
C HIS A 158 15.23 16.76 0.19
N ASN A 159 14.90 17.85 0.89
CA ASN A 159 15.60 18.29 2.10
C ASN A 159 14.65 19.03 3.05
N HIS A 160 15.03 19.12 4.32
CA HIS A 160 14.41 20.00 5.32
C HIS A 160 15.46 20.41 6.36
N PRO A 161 15.61 21.71 6.71
CA PRO A 161 16.69 22.22 7.56
C PRO A 161 16.79 21.57 8.95
N SER A 162 15.66 21.16 9.53
CA SER A 162 15.61 20.54 10.87
C SER A 162 15.55 19.01 10.86
N ILE A 163 15.44 18.36 9.69
CA ILE A 163 15.26 16.90 9.60
C ILE A 163 16.53 16.23 9.06
N ASN A 164 16.92 16.55 7.82
CA ASN A 164 18.02 15.91 7.11
C ASN A 164 19.03 16.93 6.55
N SER A 165 19.28 18.02 7.29
CA SER A 165 20.21 19.07 6.88
C SER A 165 21.64 18.56 6.67
N GLY A 166 22.30 19.11 5.65
CA GLY A 166 23.69 18.79 5.30
C GLY A 166 23.90 17.39 4.72
N SER A 167 22.83 16.63 4.43
CA SER A 167 22.97 15.33 3.79
C SER A 167 23.15 15.47 2.27
N GLU A 168 22.38 16.32 1.57
CA GLU A 168 22.36 16.47 0.10
C GLU A 168 22.21 15.15 -0.68
N MET A 169 22.06 14.02 0.01
CA MET A 169 22.13 12.69 -0.57
C MET A 169 20.86 12.35 -1.35
N SER A 170 19.76 13.08 -1.17
CA SER A 170 18.59 13.00 -2.06
C SER A 170 18.93 13.29 -3.53
N LYS A 171 20.08 13.94 -3.81
CA LYS A 171 20.60 14.14 -5.18
C LYS A 171 21.05 12.85 -5.86
N ILE A 172 21.31 11.76 -5.11
CA ILE A 172 21.67 10.46 -5.71
C ILE A 172 20.52 9.85 -6.51
N ILE A 173 19.27 10.23 -6.20
CA ILE A 173 18.08 9.76 -6.93
C ILE A 173 18.16 10.19 -8.39
N GLY A 174 18.66 11.39 -8.71
CA GLY A 174 18.74 11.86 -10.09
C GLY A 174 17.38 11.82 -10.80
N SER A 175 17.39 11.59 -12.12
CA SER A 175 16.21 11.39 -12.97
C SER A 175 16.23 10.04 -13.72
N THR A 176 17.29 9.26 -13.50
CA THR A 176 17.57 7.95 -14.09
C THR A 176 18.56 7.21 -13.19
N GLY A 177 18.70 5.89 -13.40
CA GLY A 177 19.68 5.06 -12.70
C GLY A 177 19.11 4.42 -11.43
N VAL A 178 19.94 3.65 -10.74
CA VAL A 178 19.52 2.68 -9.72
C VAL A 178 18.57 3.25 -8.68
N TRP A 179 18.87 4.43 -8.15
CA TRP A 179 18.05 5.08 -7.12
C TRP A 179 16.68 5.53 -7.63
N TYR A 180 16.64 6.10 -8.83
CA TYR A 180 15.41 6.52 -9.50
C TYR A 180 14.56 5.30 -9.86
N ASP A 181 15.18 4.31 -10.52
CA ASP A 181 14.52 3.13 -11.05
C ASP A 181 13.98 2.26 -9.91
N ALA A 182 14.74 2.08 -8.81
CA ALA A 182 14.28 1.33 -7.65
C ALA A 182 13.05 1.97 -6.96
N LEU A 183 12.98 3.30 -6.91
CA LEU A 183 11.78 3.99 -6.40
C LEU A 183 10.58 3.73 -7.32
N ARG A 184 10.74 3.85 -8.63
CA ARG A 184 9.66 3.60 -9.58
C ARG A 184 9.16 2.16 -9.52
N ASP A 185 10.07 1.19 -9.47
CA ASP A 185 9.75 -0.23 -9.37
C ASP A 185 9.03 -0.59 -8.08
N ALA A 186 9.35 0.10 -6.98
CA ALA A 186 8.67 -0.06 -5.69
C ALA A 186 7.31 0.66 -5.61
N GLY A 187 6.89 1.36 -6.68
CA GLY A 187 5.65 2.15 -6.72
C GLY A 187 5.75 3.49 -5.98
N PHE A 188 6.93 4.10 -6.01
CA PHE A 188 7.23 5.44 -5.53
C PHE A 188 7.55 6.39 -6.71
N GLU A 189 6.95 6.18 -7.88
CA GLU A 189 7.24 6.95 -9.09
C GLU A 189 7.00 8.46 -8.93
N GLY A 190 5.92 8.84 -8.24
CA GLY A 190 5.66 10.24 -7.91
C GLY A 190 6.72 10.82 -6.98
N VAL A 191 7.31 10.02 -6.08
CA VAL A 191 8.40 10.49 -5.21
C VAL A 191 9.67 10.71 -6.01
N ALA A 192 10.03 9.76 -6.88
CA ALA A 192 11.21 9.86 -7.72
C ALA A 192 11.19 11.16 -8.54
N ASP A 193 10.05 11.45 -9.19
CA ASP A 193 9.88 12.65 -10.00
C ASP A 193 9.84 13.94 -9.16
N ILE A 194 9.20 13.92 -7.98
CA ILE A 194 9.20 15.07 -7.06
C ILE A 194 10.61 15.38 -6.57
N VAL A 195 11.38 14.36 -6.19
CA VAL A 195 12.75 14.57 -5.68
C VAL A 195 13.63 15.11 -6.80
N ALA A 196 13.54 14.54 -8.01
CA ALA A 196 14.25 15.00 -9.20
C ALA A 196 13.91 16.45 -9.60
N LEU A 197 12.67 16.88 -9.39
CA LEU A 197 12.27 18.27 -9.57
C LEU A 197 12.87 19.16 -8.48
N ARG A 198 12.67 18.78 -7.21
CA ARG A 198 13.03 19.62 -6.06
C ARG A 198 14.52 19.77 -5.86
N ASN A 199 15.31 18.78 -6.26
CA ASN A 199 16.78 18.82 -6.21
C ASN A 199 17.39 19.55 -7.42
N GLY A 200 16.58 19.94 -8.42
CA GLY A 200 17.00 20.63 -9.64
C GLY A 200 17.58 19.72 -10.73
N THR A 201 17.51 18.39 -10.60
CA THR A 201 17.93 17.46 -11.66
C THR A 201 17.08 17.62 -12.91
N VAL A 202 15.77 17.85 -12.73
CA VAL A 202 14.83 18.16 -13.81
C VAL A 202 14.36 19.60 -13.67
N LYS A 203 14.32 20.33 -14.79
CA LYS A 203 13.78 21.70 -14.82
C LYS A 203 12.26 21.67 -14.66
N GLY A 204 11.72 22.49 -13.78
CA GLY A 204 10.28 22.65 -13.60
C GLY A 204 9.93 23.68 -12.53
N SER A 205 8.67 23.71 -12.12
CA SER A 205 8.16 24.67 -11.13
C SER A 205 7.35 23.97 -10.03
N LEU A 206 7.48 24.44 -8.79
CA LEU A 206 6.85 23.83 -7.61
C LEU A 206 5.38 24.24 -7.41
N ASP A 207 4.81 24.96 -8.36
CA ASP A 207 3.41 25.36 -8.48
C ASP A 207 2.71 24.71 -9.69
N LYS A 208 3.42 23.84 -10.42
CA LYS A 208 2.90 23.17 -11.62
C LYS A 208 2.95 21.66 -11.45
N ASP A 209 1.77 21.08 -11.56
CA ASP A 209 1.54 19.65 -11.64
C ASP A 209 2.47 18.96 -12.66
N GLY A 210 2.97 17.79 -12.28
CA GLY A 210 3.63 16.85 -13.18
C GLY A 210 2.70 15.71 -13.60
N GLU A 211 3.24 14.77 -14.36
CA GLU A 211 2.52 13.56 -14.76
C GLU A 211 2.18 12.68 -13.54
N THR A 212 3.14 12.49 -12.64
CA THR A 212 3.05 11.56 -11.50
C THR A 212 2.78 12.25 -10.16
N TYR A 213 2.83 13.58 -10.10
CA TYR A 213 2.66 14.37 -8.88
C TYR A 213 1.81 15.62 -9.10
N ARG A 214 1.19 16.10 -8.01
CA ARG A 214 0.58 17.42 -7.90
C ARG A 214 1.53 18.38 -7.21
N ALA A 215 1.51 19.63 -7.62
CA ALA A 215 2.30 20.70 -7.04
C ALA A 215 1.44 21.95 -6.85
N TYR A 216 1.49 22.53 -5.66
CA TYR A 216 0.70 23.70 -5.33
C TYR A 216 1.37 24.52 -4.24
N SER A 217 1.06 25.82 -4.21
CA SER A 217 1.52 26.72 -3.15
C SER A 217 0.37 27.22 -2.30
N TYR A 218 0.68 27.60 -1.06
CA TYR A 218 -0.24 28.35 -0.20
C TYR A 218 0.54 29.38 0.61
N THR A 219 -0.12 30.44 1.04
CA THR A 219 0.45 31.41 1.97
C THR A 219 0.19 30.93 3.39
N ASP A 220 1.24 30.79 4.20
CA ASP A 220 1.11 30.45 5.62
C ASP A 220 0.69 31.65 6.47
N ASP A 221 0.46 31.40 7.76
CA ASP A 221 0.00 32.42 8.71
C ASP A 221 1.02 33.56 8.90
N ASN A 222 2.28 33.35 8.50
CA ASN A 222 3.34 34.37 8.53
C ASN A 222 3.45 35.15 7.20
N GLY A 223 2.51 34.95 6.27
CA GLY A 223 2.52 35.61 4.96
C GLY A 223 3.54 35.02 3.97
N LYS A 224 4.15 33.87 4.28
CA LYS A 224 5.17 33.25 3.43
C LYS A 224 4.55 32.21 2.50
N THR A 225 4.91 32.26 1.22
CA THR A 225 4.53 31.24 0.25
C THR A 225 5.26 29.93 0.54
N GLN A 226 4.49 28.87 0.74
CA GLN A 226 4.93 27.52 0.99
C GLN A 226 4.58 26.64 -0.21
N TYR A 227 5.55 25.88 -0.71
CA TYR A 227 5.38 25.01 -1.87
C TYR A 227 5.27 23.54 -1.46
N ARG A 228 4.20 22.88 -1.88
CA ARG A 228 3.90 21.49 -1.58
C ARG A 228 3.87 20.66 -2.86
N THR A 229 4.33 19.42 -2.74
CA THR A 229 4.30 18.43 -3.82
C THR A 229 3.89 17.09 -3.24
N THR A 230 2.93 16.43 -3.88
CA THR A 230 2.44 15.12 -3.46
C THR A 230 2.32 14.21 -4.68
N PRO A 231 2.61 12.91 -4.56
CA PRO A 231 2.27 11.94 -5.59
C PRO A 231 0.76 11.98 -5.90
N ARG A 232 0.39 11.82 -7.18
CA ARG A 232 -1.03 11.71 -7.58
C ARG A 232 -1.67 10.45 -7.02
N ASN A 233 -0.91 9.36 -7.01
CA ASN A 233 -1.27 8.10 -6.39
C ASN A 233 -0.67 8.06 -4.99
N PRO A 234 -1.47 7.96 -3.92
CA PRO A 234 -0.93 7.80 -2.57
C PRO A 234 0.00 6.59 -2.49
N ILE A 235 1.20 6.81 -1.98
CA ILE A 235 2.22 5.76 -1.81
C ILE A 235 1.79 4.78 -0.70
N PHE A 236 1.17 5.36 0.34
CA PHE A 236 0.74 4.69 1.55
C PHE A 236 -0.78 4.72 1.68
N MET A 237 -1.34 3.79 2.44
CA MET A 237 -2.77 3.58 2.65
C MET A 237 -3.20 3.97 4.07
N SER A 238 -2.33 3.82 5.06
CA SER A 238 -2.67 4.09 6.46
C SER A 238 -2.94 5.57 6.71
N LYS A 239 -3.83 5.86 7.66
CA LYS A 239 -4.00 7.19 8.24
C LYS A 239 -2.67 7.71 8.78
N LEU A 240 -1.91 6.85 9.47
CA LEU A 240 -0.60 7.16 10.01
C LEU A 240 0.25 7.88 8.96
N LEU A 241 0.50 7.27 7.80
CA LEU A 241 1.40 7.83 6.79
C LEU A 241 0.74 8.82 5.81
N ASN A 242 -0.54 9.17 6.00
CA ASN A 242 -1.24 10.13 5.13
C ASN A 242 -1.85 11.33 5.88
N ARG A 243 -1.88 11.33 7.21
CA ARG A 243 -2.51 12.36 8.04
C ARG A 243 -1.55 12.83 9.13
N GLY A 244 -1.63 14.12 9.48
CA GLY A 244 -0.87 14.70 10.60
C GLY A 244 -1.41 14.31 11.98
N LYS A 245 -0.93 14.94 13.05
CA LYS A 245 -1.11 14.50 14.45
C LYS A 245 -2.53 14.64 15.05
N ASN A 246 -3.55 15.04 14.28
CA ASN A 246 -4.92 15.27 14.79
C ASN A 246 -5.80 14.00 14.73
N ASP A 247 -6.82 13.97 15.61
CA ASP A 247 -7.92 13.00 15.75
C ASP A 247 -7.58 11.57 15.28
N ASP A 248 -6.86 10.84 16.15
CA ASP A 248 -6.55 9.40 16.14
C ASP A 248 -5.04 9.07 16.14
N LEU A 249 -4.14 10.06 16.02
CA LEU A 249 -2.67 9.87 16.03
C LEU A 249 -1.96 10.59 17.20
N LYS A 250 -2.61 10.63 18.37
CA LYS A 250 -2.16 11.40 19.56
C LYS A 250 -0.85 10.89 20.17
N ASN A 251 -0.45 9.66 19.89
CA ASN A 251 0.74 9.03 20.47
C ASN A 251 2.05 9.35 19.75
N ILE A 252 1.99 9.99 18.56
CA ILE A 252 3.17 10.52 17.85
C ILE A 252 3.62 11.82 18.55
N THR A 253 4.28 11.66 19.68
CA THR A 253 4.52 12.69 20.69
C THR A 253 5.85 13.43 20.55
N SER A 254 6.88 12.93 19.86
CA SER A 254 8.26 13.44 20.08
C SER A 254 9.03 13.97 18.87
N GLN A 255 8.36 14.30 17.77
CA GLN A 255 9.00 14.99 16.63
C GLN A 255 9.19 16.51 16.84
N GLY A 256 9.79 16.89 17.96
CA GLY A 256 10.06 18.28 18.37
C GLY A 256 8.81 19.05 18.81
N ASP A 257 8.90 20.38 18.83
CA ASP A 257 7.84 21.29 19.31
C ASP A 257 6.62 21.38 18.38
N ASN A 258 6.60 20.61 17.29
CA ASN A 258 5.54 20.64 16.31
C ASN A 258 4.35 19.79 16.76
N THR A 259 3.24 20.47 17.08
CA THR A 259 2.00 19.86 17.56
C THR A 259 1.02 19.52 16.44
N THR A 260 1.27 19.93 15.20
CA THR A 260 0.30 19.81 14.10
C THR A 260 0.77 18.85 13.02
N ASN A 261 1.99 19.03 12.49
CA ASN A 261 2.58 18.17 11.47
C ASN A 261 3.80 17.42 11.98
N TYR A 262 4.11 16.32 11.30
CA TYR A 262 5.27 15.50 11.63
C TYR A 262 5.96 15.05 10.34
N ARG A 263 7.25 14.75 10.43
CA ARG A 263 8.13 14.47 9.29
C ARG A 263 8.93 13.20 9.51
N LEU A 264 8.98 12.39 8.47
CA LEU A 264 9.77 11.17 8.43
C LEU A 264 10.79 11.28 7.29
N THR A 265 11.91 10.61 7.43
CA THR A 265 12.81 10.31 6.31
C THR A 265 12.62 8.88 5.88
N MET A 266 12.59 8.66 4.56
CA MET A 266 12.86 7.34 4.01
C MET A 266 14.37 7.16 4.00
N SER A 267 14.86 6.32 4.91
CA SER A 267 16.29 6.16 5.15
C SER A 267 16.72 4.74 4.78
N PHE A 268 17.93 4.61 4.25
CA PHE A 268 18.52 3.30 3.92
C PHE A 268 19.93 3.16 4.47
N GLN A 269 20.35 1.92 4.64
CA GLN A 269 21.66 1.58 5.14
C GLN A 269 22.11 0.21 4.64
N TRP A 270 23.42 -0.04 4.49
CA TRP A 270 23.95 -1.40 4.46
C TRP A 270 23.41 -2.22 5.64
N THR A 271 22.99 -3.47 5.38
CA THR A 271 22.60 -4.41 6.43
C THR A 271 23.76 -4.57 7.41
N ASP A 272 23.48 -4.46 8.72
CA ASP A 272 24.49 -4.41 9.79
C ASP A 272 25.57 -3.32 9.64
N ARG A 273 25.33 -2.35 8.75
CA ARG A 273 26.25 -1.25 8.43
C ARG A 273 27.55 -1.73 7.76
N LYS A 274 27.49 -2.88 7.08
CA LYS A 274 28.62 -3.51 6.41
C LYS A 274 28.35 -3.65 4.92
N GLU A 275 29.17 -2.99 4.11
CA GLU A 275 29.12 -3.11 2.65
C GLU A 275 29.31 -4.55 2.18
N SER A 276 30.14 -5.33 2.88
CA SER A 276 30.39 -6.76 2.60
C SER A 276 29.16 -7.66 2.68
N ASN A 277 28.02 -7.16 3.20
CA ASN A 277 26.78 -7.92 3.22
C ASN A 277 26.06 -7.89 1.86
N HIS A 278 26.42 -6.97 0.95
CA HIS A 278 25.81 -6.79 -0.37
C HIS A 278 24.27 -6.68 -0.32
N SER A 279 23.74 -6.15 0.78
CA SER A 279 22.32 -5.95 1.00
C SER A 279 22.09 -4.68 1.82
N VAL A 280 20.97 -4.02 1.57
CA VAL A 280 20.52 -2.85 2.31
C VAL A 280 19.24 -3.13 3.09
N GLU A 281 19.03 -2.32 4.11
CA GLU A 281 17.78 -2.18 4.84
C GLU A 281 17.23 -0.77 4.70
N VAL A 282 15.91 -0.66 4.81
CA VAL A 282 15.13 0.57 4.65
C VAL A 282 14.26 0.78 5.88
N ALA A 283 14.08 2.03 6.31
CA ALA A 283 13.16 2.36 7.38
C ALA A 283 12.58 3.77 7.24
N LEU A 284 11.42 3.99 7.85
CA LEU A 284 10.88 5.33 8.07
C LEU A 284 11.36 5.85 9.41
N LEU A 285 12.15 6.92 9.40
CA LEU A 285 12.77 7.48 10.60
C LEU A 285 12.18 8.83 10.99
N PRO A 286 11.79 9.02 12.26
CA PRO A 286 11.62 10.35 12.85
C PRO A 286 12.90 11.18 12.82
N ALA A 287 12.76 12.50 12.98
CA ALA A 287 13.89 13.41 13.10
C ALA A 287 14.89 12.94 14.18
N LYS A 288 16.18 12.87 13.82
CA LYS A 288 17.30 12.45 14.69
C LYS A 288 17.30 10.96 15.09
N ALA A 289 16.28 10.18 14.70
CA ALA A 289 16.28 8.75 14.93
C ALA A 289 17.43 8.06 14.16
N LYS A 290 17.74 6.83 14.57
CA LYS A 290 18.80 6.02 14.00
C LYS A 290 18.17 4.82 13.29
N MET A 291 18.70 4.48 12.11
CA MET A 291 18.42 3.20 11.44
C MET A 291 18.76 2.06 12.39
N ARG A 292 19.99 2.10 12.94
CA ARG A 292 20.49 1.08 13.85
C ARG A 292 21.69 1.55 14.65
N ALA A 293 21.54 1.64 15.97
CA ALA A 293 22.60 2.04 16.88
C ALA A 293 23.74 1.00 16.91
N ASN A 294 24.98 1.48 17.04
CA ASN A 294 26.17 0.65 17.01
C ASN A 294 26.24 -0.31 18.20
N LYS A 295 25.95 0.19 19.41
CA LYS A 295 26.06 -0.57 20.66
C LYS A 295 24.87 -1.51 20.88
N THR A 296 23.66 -0.97 20.87
CA THR A 296 22.44 -1.73 21.20
C THR A 296 21.90 -2.56 20.04
N LYS A 297 22.31 -2.25 18.80
CA LYS A 297 21.76 -2.82 17.55
C LYS A 297 20.27 -2.54 17.34
N LYS A 298 19.68 -1.67 18.17
CA LYS A 298 18.29 -1.23 18.09
C LYS A 298 18.16 -0.01 17.20
N GLY A 299 17.03 0.13 16.52
CA GLY A 299 16.67 1.28 15.70
C GLY A 299 15.54 2.09 16.32
N GLY A 300 15.42 3.34 15.88
CA GLY A 300 14.35 4.26 16.28
C GLY A 300 13.34 4.50 15.17
N ALA A 301 13.15 3.54 14.26
CA ALA A 301 12.19 3.66 13.18
C ALA A 301 10.74 3.75 13.72
N LEU A 302 9.87 4.33 12.90
CA LEU A 302 8.47 4.54 13.25
C LEU A 302 7.81 3.22 13.68
N MET A 303 7.18 3.22 14.85
CA MET A 303 6.28 2.16 15.30
C MET A 303 4.87 2.73 15.36
N SER A 304 3.89 2.05 14.76
CA SER A 304 2.48 2.42 14.92
C SER A 304 1.94 2.02 16.29
N ASP A 305 0.85 2.67 16.70
CA ASP A 305 0.08 2.29 17.89
C ASP A 305 -0.49 0.87 17.81
N ASN A 306 -0.66 0.35 16.60
CA ASN A 306 -1.11 -1.03 16.36
C ASN A 306 0.05 -2.05 16.32
N GLY A 307 1.27 -1.63 16.67
CA GLY A 307 2.46 -2.48 16.76
C GLY A 307 3.02 -2.89 15.39
N VAL A 308 2.97 -2.00 14.39
CA VAL A 308 3.62 -2.21 13.10
C VAL A 308 4.91 -1.39 13.06
N CYS A 309 6.05 -2.09 12.96
CA CYS A 309 7.36 -1.47 12.84
C CYS A 309 7.68 -1.16 11.37
N PHE A 310 7.93 0.12 11.07
CA PHE A 310 8.30 0.60 9.72
C PHE A 310 9.82 0.53 9.49
N SER A 311 10.38 -0.67 9.65
CA SER A 311 11.79 -0.97 9.39
C SER A 311 11.94 -2.38 8.85
N THR A 312 12.74 -2.55 7.81
CA THR A 312 13.03 -3.89 7.26
C THR A 312 14.00 -4.69 8.11
N TYR A 313 14.60 -4.07 9.15
CA TYR A 313 15.24 -4.81 10.25
C TYR A 313 14.24 -5.57 11.13
N GLY A 314 12.93 -5.38 10.93
CA GLY A 314 11.89 -5.93 11.79
C GLY A 314 11.84 -5.21 13.15
N ASP A 315 11.31 -5.88 14.17
CA ASP A 315 11.01 -5.27 15.48
C ASP A 315 12.23 -4.61 16.14
N ILE A 316 13.44 -5.14 15.92
CA ILE A 316 14.67 -4.54 16.45
C ILE A 316 14.93 -3.14 15.87
N GLY A 317 14.46 -2.87 14.65
CA GLY A 317 14.55 -1.58 13.98
C GLY A 317 13.70 -0.48 14.60
N CYS A 318 12.75 -0.84 15.48
CA CYS A 318 11.89 0.08 16.21
C CYS A 318 12.04 -0.03 17.73
N ALA A 319 12.98 -0.83 18.24
CA ALA A 319 13.11 -1.12 19.67
C ALA A 319 13.56 0.09 20.53
N ASP A 320 14.13 1.13 19.91
CA ASP A 320 14.45 2.42 20.54
C ASP A 320 13.50 3.54 20.02
N TYR A 321 12.34 3.18 19.44
CA TYR A 321 11.31 4.15 19.07
C TYR A 321 10.74 4.81 20.33
N TYR A 322 10.83 6.14 20.37
CA TYR A 322 10.38 6.97 21.49
C TYR A 322 9.62 8.20 20.98
N TYR A 323 9.00 8.11 19.80
CA TYR A 323 8.46 9.26 19.07
C TYR A 323 6.95 9.30 18.94
#